data_AF-A0A353LN64-F1
#
_entry.id   AF-A0A353LN64-F1
#
_cell.length_a   1.000
_cell.length_b   1.000
_cell.length_c   1.000
_cell.angle_alpha   90.00
_cell.angle_beta   90.00
_cell.angle_gamma   90.00
#
_symmetry.space_group_name_H-M   'P 1'
#
loop_
_entity.id
_entity.type
_entity.pdbx_description
1 polymer ?
#
loop_
_entity_poly.entity_id
_entity_poly.type
_entity_poly.pdbx_seq_one_letter_code
_entity_poly.pdbx_strand_id
1 'polypeptide(L)' 'HLVAGIWGTMAVPITNADTSFGTQFIGVISIGAFVAIASFIVWGILKATIGIRCSEEEEYAGLDKTELGLEA' A
#
# COMPACT_ATOMS: atom_id res chain seq x y z
N HIS A 1 5.40 -3.04 -7.26
CA HIS A 1 4.10 -3.71 -7.03
C HIS A 1 2.93 -2.90 -7.59
N LEU A 2 2.74 -1.64 -7.19
CA LEU A 2 1.65 -0.79 -7.71
C LEU A 2 1.69 -0.59 -9.24
N VAL A 3 2.69 0.15 -9.75
CA VAL A 3 2.77 0.48 -11.19
C VAL A 3 2.90 -0.78 -12.05
N ALA A 4 3.74 -1.73 -11.63
CA ALA A 4 3.88 -3.02 -12.32
C ALA A 4 2.57 -3.84 -12.31
N GLY A 5 1.79 -3.78 -11.22
CA GLY A 5 0.48 -4.44 -11.11
C GLY A 5 -0.55 -3.78 -12.03
N ILE A 6 -0.62 -2.46 -12.05
CA ILE A 6 -1.47 -1.69 -12.97
C ILE A 6 -1.13 -2.05 -14.42
N TRP A 7 0.17 -2.03 -14.76
CA TRP A 7 0.64 -2.43 -16.09
C TRP A 7 0.21 -3.86 -16.43
N GLY A 8 0.44 -4.81 -15.53
CA GLY A 8 0.06 -6.22 -15.73
C GLY A 8 -1.44 -6.39 -15.98
N THR A 9 -2.30 -5.74 -15.17
CA THR A 9 -3.76 -5.76 -15.34
C THR A 9 -4.18 -5.14 -16.68
N MET A 10 -3.57 -4.03 -17.07
CA MET A 10 -3.86 -3.39 -18.35
C MET A 10 -3.35 -4.19 -19.56
N ALA A 11 -2.34 -5.05 -19.39
CA ALA A 11 -1.80 -5.89 -20.45
C ALA A 11 -2.61 -7.16 -20.73
N VAL A 12 -3.52 -7.57 -19.83
CA VAL A 12 -4.34 -8.80 -19.98
C VAL A 12 -5.08 -8.90 -21.34
N PRO A 13 -5.71 -7.83 -21.87
CA PRO A 13 -6.41 -7.90 -23.16
C PRO A 13 -5.51 -8.14 -24.37
N ILE A 14 -4.18 -8.03 -24.23
CA ILE A 14 -3.22 -8.31 -25.31
C ILE A 14 -3.22 -9.81 -25.67
N THR A 15 -3.43 -10.67 -24.68
CA THR A 15 -3.34 -12.13 -24.85
C THR A 15 -4.65 -12.86 -24.53
N ASN A 16 -5.67 -12.16 -24.04
CA ASN A 16 -6.96 -12.75 -23.69
C ASN A 16 -8.11 -11.94 -24.30
N ALA A 17 -8.82 -12.56 -25.26
CA ALA A 17 -9.93 -11.94 -25.98
C ALA A 17 -11.24 -11.86 -25.16
N ASP A 18 -11.34 -12.54 -24.01
CA ASP A 18 -12.53 -12.53 -23.15
C ASP A 18 -12.65 -11.24 -22.30
N THR A 19 -11.68 -10.32 -22.43
CA THR A 19 -11.67 -9.06 -21.68
C THR A 19 -11.31 -7.88 -22.58
N SER A 20 -11.42 -6.67 -22.04
CA SER A 20 -11.13 -5.43 -22.74
C SER A 20 -10.31 -4.49 -21.87
N PHE A 21 -9.57 -3.57 -22.49
CA PHE A 21 -8.85 -2.52 -21.77
C PHE A 21 -9.77 -1.68 -20.88
N GLY A 22 -11.01 -1.44 -21.30
CA GLY A 22 -12.00 -0.71 -20.51
C GLY A 22 -12.38 -1.45 -19.22
N THR A 23 -12.67 -2.74 -19.31
CA THR A 23 -12.99 -3.58 -18.14
C THR A 23 -11.81 -3.63 -17.16
N GLN A 24 -10.59 -3.82 -17.66
CA GLN A 24 -9.39 -3.85 -16.82
C GLN A 24 -9.13 -2.51 -16.13
N PHE A 25 -9.31 -1.39 -16.84
CA PHE A 25 -9.15 -0.06 -16.28
C PHE A 25 -10.16 0.22 -15.15
N ILE A 26 -11.43 -0.16 -15.34
CA ILE A 26 -12.45 -0.06 -14.27
C ILE A 26 -12.02 -0.87 -13.06
N GLY A 27 -11.50 -2.08 -13.26
CA GLY A 27 -10.95 -2.91 -12.18
C GLY A 27 -9.81 -2.23 -11.42
N VAL A 28 -8.83 -1.66 -12.14
CA VAL A 28 -7.70 -0.91 -11.54
C VAL A 28 -8.19 0.24 -10.67
N ILE A 29 -9.10 1.07 -11.18
CA ILE A 29 -9.62 2.22 -10.43
C ILE A 29 -10.45 1.77 -9.23
N SER A 30 -11.27 0.73 -9.39
CA SER A 30 -12.10 0.19 -8.31
C SER A 30 -11.26 -0.32 -7.15
N ILE A 31 -10.23 -1.12 -7.45
CA ILE A 31 -9.31 -1.64 -6.42
C ILE A 31 -8.45 -0.51 -5.84
N GLY A 32 -7.96 0.42 -6.67
CA GLY A 32 -7.19 1.56 -6.20
C GLY A 32 -7.97 2.43 -5.22
N ALA A 33 -9.22 2.77 -5.55
CA ALA A 33 -10.10 3.53 -4.68
C ALA A 33 -10.43 2.77 -3.38
N PHE A 34 -10.79 1.48 -3.49
CA PHE A 34 -11.08 0.65 -2.33
C PHE A 34 -9.88 0.58 -1.38
N VAL A 35 -8.69 0.21 -1.88
CA VAL A 35 -7.50 0.05 -1.05
C VAL A 35 -7.08 1.38 -0.45
N ALA A 36 -7.13 2.49 -1.19
CA ALA A 36 -6.78 3.81 -0.66
C ALA A 36 -7.71 4.24 0.48
N ILE A 37 -9.03 4.12 0.30
CA ILE A 37 -10.03 4.50 1.32
C ILE A 37 -9.93 3.59 2.54
N ALA A 38 -9.93 2.26 2.33
CA ALA A 38 -9.85 1.29 3.42
C ALA A 38 -8.55 1.47 4.22
N SER A 39 -7.41 1.63 3.54
CA SER A 39 -6.13 1.89 4.20
C SER A 39 -6.18 3.20 4.98
N PHE A 40 -6.67 4.29 4.38
CA PHE A 40 -6.77 5.58 5.07
C PHE A 40 -7.59 5.47 6.36
N ILE A 41 -8.72 4.77 6.32
CA ILE A 41 -9.55 4.54 7.50
C ILE A 41 -8.80 3.72 8.55
N VAL A 42 -8.24 2.57 8.17
CA VAL A 42 -7.55 1.66 9.11
C VAL A 42 -6.34 2.34 9.74
N TRP A 43 -5.44 2.92 8.94
CA TRP A 43 -4.26 3.61 9.43
C TRP A 43 -4.64 4.86 10.24
N GLY A 44 -5.71 5.57 9.85
CA GLY A 44 -6.24 6.71 10.59
C GLY A 44 -6.72 6.32 11.99
N ILE A 45 -7.46 5.22 12.10
CA ILE A 45 -7.92 4.69 13.40
C ILE A 45 -6.71 4.28 14.25
N LEU A 46 -5.78 3.49 13.72
CA LEU A 46 -4.60 3.04 14.47
C LEU A 46 -3.76 4.22 14.96
N LYS A 47 -3.57 5.23 14.11
CA LYS A 47 -2.87 6.46 14.48
C LYS A 47 -3.58 7.21 15.62
N ALA A 48 -4.90 7.26 15.62
CA ALA A 48 -5.68 7.99 16.62
C ALA A 48 -5.80 7.24 17.95
N THR A 49 -5.70 5.91 17.96
CA THR A 49 -5.93 5.10 19.16
C THR A 49 -4.64 4.68 19.85
N ILE A 50 -3.71 4.07 19.11
CA ILE A 50 -2.49 3.46 19.69
C ILE A 50 -1.21 4.13 19.20
N GLY A 51 -1.27 4.89 18.11
CA GLY A 51 -0.07 5.39 17.44
C GLY A 51 0.57 4.29 16.57
N ILE A 52 1.19 4.71 15.47
CA ILE A 52 1.79 3.78 14.48
C ILE A 52 3.21 4.17 14.07
N ARG A 53 3.77 5.20 14.70
CA ARG A 53 5.13 5.69 14.47
C ARG A 53 5.86 5.73 15.81
N CYS A 54 7.14 5.42 15.78
CA CYS A 54 8.06 5.69 16.89
C CYS A 54 8.14 7.20 17.18
N SER A 55 8.70 7.53 18.35
CA SER A 55 9.02 8.92 18.66
C SER A 55 10.15 9.45 17.77
N GLU A 56 10.25 10.77 17.60
CA GLU A 56 11.33 11.37 16.81
C GLU A 56 12.71 11.02 17.37
N GLU A 57 12.87 10.98 18.69
CA GLU A 57 14.13 10.59 19.35
C GLU A 57 14.53 9.14 19.01
N GLU A 58 13.57 8.21 19.01
CA GLU A 58 13.79 6.82 18.60
C GLU A 58 14.08 6.69 17.10
N GLU A 59 13.41 7.48 16.26
CA GLU A 59 13.68 7.54 14.81
C GLU A 59 15.11 8.02 14.54
N TYR A 60 15.62 8.99 15.30
CA TYR A 60 17.01 9.47 15.21
C TYR A 60 18.03 8.47 15.74
N ALA A 61 17.73 7.77 16.84
CA ALA A 61 18.62 6.78 17.44
C ALA A 61 18.69 5.47 16.65
N GLY A 62 17.66 5.16 15.85
CA GLY A 62 17.53 3.95 15.06
C GLY A 62 16.75 2.84 15.78
N LEU A 63 15.79 2.23 15.09
CA LEU A 63 14.88 1.24 15.66
C LEU A 63 15.58 -0.06 16.06
N ASP A 64 16.68 -0.42 15.39
CA ASP A 64 17.51 -1.57 15.80
C ASP A 64 18.00 -1.41 17.25
N LYS A 65 18.36 -0.19 17.64
CA LYS A 65 18.81 0.13 19.00
C LYS A 65 17.64 0.27 19.97
N THR A 66 16.59 1.00 19.57
CA THR A 66 15.51 1.37 20.50
C THR A 66 14.43 0.31 20.67
N GLU A 67 14.17 -0.52 19.65
CA GLU A 67 13.20 -1.61 19.73
C GLU A 67 13.85 -2.98 19.95
N LEU A 68 15.01 -3.23 19.33
CA LEU A 68 15.66 -4.54 19.34
C LEU A 68 16.88 -4.63 20.26
N GLY A 69 17.40 -3.51 20.78
CA GLY A 69 18.59 -3.46 21.62
C GLY A 69 19.88 -3.89 20.91
N LEU A 70 19.89 -3.82 19.58
CA LEU A 70 21.03 -4.16 18.74
C LEU A 70 21.83 -2.89 18.44
N GLU A 71 23.15 -2.94 18.65
CA GLU A 71 24.07 -1.94 18.10
C GLU A 71 24.50 -2.47 16.72
N ALA A 72 24.20 -1.71 15.66
CA ALA A 72 24.59 -2.02 14.29
C ALA A 72 26.02 -1.54 13.97
#